data_AF-A0A450TXW6-F1
#
_entry.id   AF-A0A450TXW6-F1
#
_cell.length_a   1.000
_cell.length_b   1.000
_cell.length_c   1.000
_cell.angle_alpha   90.00
_cell.angle_beta   90.00
_cell.angle_gamma   90.00
#
_symmetry.space_group_name_H-M   'P 1'
#
loop_
_entity.id
_entity.type
_entity.pdbx_description
1 polymer ?
#
loop_
_entity_poly.entity_id
_entity_poly.type
_entity_poly.pdbx_seq_one_letter_code
_entity_poly.pdbx_strand_id
1 'polypeptide(L)'
;MAKRADLRISAGSVTGSFQIGGRVRAKATIKNQGQGSAGSSYVGYYLSTDSTINSSDTRLDYDYVSSLSAGRSGNEYEYFNLPTNLTAGKTYYIGALADYTGRVSESNEGNNGRVLKSFTVQAPDLVVTSGDVTGNLQAGGRVRAKATNYLEELEDLKVALNRLNDPTDAMISLEEMRAEVGLWNRLQEIRNPRSPKARPDRGRACVVQAGGGTSPCRNRKN
;
A
#
# COMPACT_ATOMS: atom_id res chain seq x y z
N MET A 1 38.48 3.09 32.76
CA MET A 1 37.22 2.38 32.42
C MET A 1 37.33 1.89 30.98
N ALA A 2 36.93 0.65 30.70
CA ALA A 2 36.95 0.13 29.33
C ALA A 2 35.92 0.87 28.48
N LYS A 3 36.31 1.30 27.27
CA LYS A 3 35.41 1.93 26.31
C LYS A 3 34.40 0.89 25.83
N ARG A 4 33.10 1.18 25.93
CA ARG A 4 32.00 0.29 25.50
C ARG A 4 31.26 0.85 24.29
N ALA A 5 30.73 -0.05 23.46
CA ALA A 5 29.82 0.31 22.38
C ALA A 5 28.45 0.75 22.92
N ASP A 6 27.69 1.46 22.10
CA ASP A 6 26.30 1.88 22.37
C ASP A 6 25.59 2.01 21.00
N LEU A 7 25.01 0.92 20.55
CA LEU A 7 24.26 0.71 19.33
C LEU A 7 22.80 1.13 19.52
N ARG A 8 22.35 2.00 18.63
CA ARG A 8 20.95 2.43 18.57
C ARG A 8 20.49 2.62 17.16
N ILE A 9 19.18 2.54 16.96
CA ILE A 9 18.59 3.06 15.73
C ILE A 9 18.55 4.59 15.81
N SER A 10 19.31 5.24 14.94
CA SER A 10 19.42 6.71 14.87
C SER A 10 18.41 7.34 13.92
N ALA A 11 18.06 6.64 12.84
CA ALA A 11 17.09 7.04 11.84
C ALA A 11 16.50 5.82 11.14
N GLY A 12 15.42 6.02 10.38
CA GLY A 12 14.84 4.99 9.54
C GLY A 12 13.49 5.39 8.97
N SER A 13 12.97 4.57 8.06
CA SER A 13 11.69 4.80 7.40
C SER A 13 11.08 3.49 6.91
N VAL A 14 9.77 3.48 6.71
CA VAL A 14 9.04 2.33 6.14
C VAL A 14 8.16 2.80 4.99
N THR A 15 8.24 2.10 3.86
CA THR A 15 7.44 2.35 2.65
C THR A 15 6.81 1.05 2.14
N GLY A 16 5.75 1.15 1.31
CA GLY A 16 5.06 -0.01 0.73
C GLY A 16 3.56 0.00 1.02
N SER A 17 2.95 -1.19 1.04
CA SER A 17 1.53 -1.37 1.31
C SER A 17 1.28 -1.68 2.78
N PHE A 18 0.53 -0.81 3.47
CA PHE A 18 0.17 -0.94 4.89
C PHE A 18 -1.18 -1.62 5.11
N GLN A 19 -1.60 -2.43 4.13
CA GLN A 19 -2.79 -3.28 4.21
C GLN A 19 -2.45 -4.62 4.85
N ILE A 20 -3.46 -5.38 5.26
CA ILE A 20 -3.31 -6.76 5.74
C ILE A 20 -2.58 -7.59 4.67
N GLY A 21 -1.50 -8.30 5.05
CA GLY A 21 -0.67 -9.05 4.09
C GLY A 21 0.17 -8.19 3.15
N GLY A 22 0.11 -6.87 3.26
CA GLY A 22 0.82 -5.94 2.39
C GLY A 22 2.34 -6.07 2.53
N ARG A 23 3.05 -5.96 1.40
CA ARG A 23 4.52 -5.97 1.38
C ARG A 23 5.05 -4.57 1.68
N VAL A 24 5.98 -4.49 2.63
CA VAL A 24 6.66 -3.25 3.02
C VAL A 24 8.16 -3.42 2.94
N ARG A 25 8.86 -2.28 2.90
CA ARG A 25 10.31 -2.17 3.04
C ARG A 25 10.62 -1.29 4.23
N ALA A 26 11.39 -1.81 5.18
CA ALA A 26 11.93 -1.03 6.29
C ALA A 26 13.40 -0.68 6.03
N LYS A 27 13.81 0.54 6.38
CA LYS A 27 15.20 1.00 6.42
C LYS A 27 15.54 1.46 7.82
N ALA A 28 16.71 1.09 8.32
CA ALA A 28 17.20 1.52 9.61
C ALA A 28 18.68 1.95 9.53
N THR A 29 19.02 3.05 10.20
CA THR A 29 20.40 3.50 10.38
C THR A 29 20.82 3.20 11.81
N ILE A 30 21.69 2.20 11.97
CA ILE A 30 22.26 1.80 13.25
C ILE A 30 23.46 2.71 13.50
N LYS A 31 23.56 3.31 14.68
CA LYS A 31 24.70 4.15 15.08
C LYS A 31 25.33 3.59 16.34
N ASN A 32 26.65 3.43 16.34
CA ASN A 32 27.43 3.26 17.56
C ASN A 32 27.76 4.64 18.13
N GLN A 33 27.00 5.13 19.12
CA GLN A 33 27.27 6.40 19.81
C GLN A 33 28.22 6.24 21.01
N GLY A 34 28.66 5.02 21.29
CA GLY A 34 29.55 4.69 22.38
C GLY A 34 31.01 5.05 22.06
N GLN A 35 31.89 4.74 23.00
CA GLN A 35 33.33 5.00 22.87
C GLN A 35 34.12 3.76 22.42
N GLY A 36 33.54 2.56 22.52
CA GLY A 36 34.13 1.29 22.09
C GLY A 36 33.62 0.85 20.72
N SER A 37 34.37 0.00 20.02
CA SER A 37 33.91 -0.63 18.79
C SER A 37 32.90 -1.73 19.08
N ALA A 38 31.84 -1.80 18.27
CA ALA A 38 30.92 -2.92 18.26
C ALA A 38 31.39 -3.98 17.25
N GLY A 39 31.36 -5.25 17.65
CA GLY A 39 31.48 -6.37 16.71
C GLY A 39 30.28 -6.44 15.76
N SER A 40 30.27 -7.43 14.88
CA SER A 40 29.10 -7.70 14.03
C SER A 40 27.90 -8.12 14.87
N SER A 41 26.72 -7.67 14.50
CA SER A 41 25.45 -7.96 15.18
C SER A 41 24.32 -8.13 14.17
N TYR A 42 23.07 -8.06 14.63
CA TYR A 42 21.89 -8.07 13.77
C TYR A 42 20.90 -7.01 14.20
N VAL A 43 20.26 -6.36 13.23
CA VAL A 43 19.07 -5.53 13.47
C VAL A 43 17.83 -6.38 13.27
N GLY A 44 16.90 -6.34 14.22
CA GLY A 44 15.59 -6.97 14.06
C GLY A 44 14.53 -5.93 13.70
N TYR A 45 13.61 -6.27 12.80
CA TYR A 45 12.44 -5.48 12.44
C TYR A 45 11.20 -6.05 13.11
N TYR A 46 10.40 -5.20 13.75
CA TYR A 46 9.32 -5.63 14.63
C TYR A 46 8.00 -4.91 14.32
N LEU A 47 6.90 -5.61 14.54
CA LEU A 47 5.56 -5.07 14.64
C LEU A 47 5.16 -5.00 16.12
N SER A 48 4.86 -3.80 16.58
CA SER A 48 4.39 -3.52 17.93
C SER A 48 2.96 -2.98 17.94
N THR A 49 2.27 -3.19 19.06
CA THR A 49 0.98 -2.61 19.37
C THR A 49 1.08 -1.27 20.11
N ASP A 50 2.29 -0.85 20.47
CA ASP A 50 2.56 0.43 21.12
C ASP A 50 3.82 1.11 20.55
N SER A 51 4.15 2.29 21.08
CA SER A 51 5.25 3.11 20.57
C SER A 51 6.65 2.70 21.09
N THR A 52 6.76 1.58 21.79
CA THR A 52 8.00 1.09 22.40
C THR A 52 8.44 -0.20 21.72
N ILE A 53 9.60 -0.17 21.07
CA ILE A 53 10.10 -1.32 20.32
C ILE A 53 11.05 -2.12 21.18
N ASN A 54 10.72 -3.37 21.45
CA ASN A 54 11.51 -4.28 22.27
C ASN A 54 11.33 -5.75 21.84
N SER A 55 12.02 -6.68 22.51
CA SER A 55 12.03 -8.10 22.14
C SER A 55 10.73 -8.85 22.39
N SER A 56 9.75 -8.25 23.09
CA SER A 56 8.42 -8.83 23.27
C SER A 56 7.48 -8.59 22.07
N ASP A 57 7.85 -7.67 21.18
CA ASP A 57 7.10 -7.40 19.95
C ASP A 57 7.22 -8.54 18.94
N THR A 58 6.33 -8.54 17.93
CA THR A 58 6.36 -9.55 16.88
C THR A 58 7.48 -9.26 15.89
N ARG A 59 8.53 -10.09 15.88
CA ARG A 59 9.60 -9.97 14.88
C ARG A 59 9.07 -10.31 13.48
N LEU A 60 9.24 -9.39 12.54
CA LEU A 60 8.88 -9.54 11.14
C LEU A 60 10.03 -10.12 10.33
N ASP A 61 11.23 -9.57 10.53
CA ASP A 61 12.46 -10.02 9.87
C ASP A 61 13.71 -9.51 10.58
N TYR A 62 14.91 -9.79 10.06
CA TYR A 62 16.18 -9.26 10.56
C TYR A 62 17.22 -9.13 9.44
N ASP A 63 18.23 -8.29 9.66
CA ASP A 63 19.36 -8.11 8.74
C ASP A 63 20.69 -8.10 9.50
N TYR A 64 21.77 -8.48 8.82
CA TYR A 64 23.11 -8.53 9.36
C TYR A 64 23.74 -7.13 9.43
N VAL A 65 24.34 -6.80 10.56
CA VAL A 65 25.06 -5.53 10.76
C VAL A 65 26.54 -5.83 10.90
N SER A 66 27.34 -5.31 9.96
CA SER A 66 28.81 -5.38 10.06
C SER A 66 29.34 -4.61 11.28
N SER A 67 30.58 -4.89 11.70
CA SER A 67 31.18 -4.21 12.85
C SER A 67 31.18 -2.69 12.70
N LEU A 68 30.82 -1.97 13.77
CA LEU A 68 30.76 -0.51 13.79
C LEU A 68 31.75 0.06 14.80
N SER A 69 32.78 0.76 14.30
CA SER A 69 33.66 1.57 15.14
C SER A 69 32.88 2.66 15.88
N ALA A 70 33.43 3.15 16.98
CA ALA A 70 32.86 4.25 17.76
C ALA A 70 32.52 5.46 16.87
N GLY A 71 31.31 6.01 17.05
CA GLY A 71 30.80 7.15 16.30
C GLY A 71 30.30 6.85 14.88
N ARG A 72 30.48 5.62 14.36
CA ARG A 72 30.07 5.24 13.00
C ARG A 72 28.64 4.71 12.95
N SER A 73 28.09 4.72 11.74
CA SER A 73 26.76 4.17 11.45
C SER A 73 26.80 3.15 10.31
N GLY A 74 25.88 2.19 10.36
CA GLY A 74 25.52 1.26 9.28
C GLY A 74 24.09 1.52 8.81
N ASN A 75 23.77 1.14 7.58
CA ASN A 75 22.43 1.31 7.00
C ASN A 75 21.94 -0.03 6.48
N GLU A 76 20.89 -0.55 7.11
CA GLU A 76 20.29 -1.84 6.76
C GLU A 76 18.86 -1.66 6.26
N TYR A 77 18.39 -2.62 5.48
CA TYR A 77 17.02 -2.63 5.00
C TYR A 77 16.52 -4.04 4.72
N GLU A 78 15.23 -4.25 4.90
CA GLU A 78 14.60 -5.54 4.61
C GLU A 78 13.19 -5.37 4.03
N TYR A 79 12.74 -6.39 3.29
CA TYR A 79 11.40 -6.51 2.74
C TYR A 79 10.63 -7.65 3.41
N PHE A 80 9.49 -7.33 4.01
CA PHE A 80 8.64 -8.32 4.65
C PHE A 80 7.16 -8.05 4.38
N ASN A 81 6.34 -9.08 4.54
CA ASN A 81 4.89 -8.96 4.48
C ASN A 81 4.35 -8.68 5.88
N LEU A 82 3.39 -7.76 5.98
CA LEU A 82 2.65 -7.56 7.21
C LEU A 82 1.81 -8.81 7.54
N PRO A 83 1.61 -9.13 8.82
CA PRO A 83 0.77 -10.27 9.22
C PRO A 83 -0.64 -10.18 8.63
N THR A 84 -1.28 -11.33 8.41
CA THR A 84 -2.65 -11.41 7.88
C THR A 84 -3.72 -11.33 8.97
N ASN A 85 -3.33 -11.42 10.24
CA ASN A 85 -4.20 -11.40 11.41
C ASN A 85 -4.29 -10.02 12.09
N LEU A 86 -3.99 -8.94 11.36
CA LEU A 86 -4.10 -7.59 11.92
C LEU A 86 -5.56 -7.16 12.08
N THR A 87 -5.87 -6.59 13.23
CA THR A 87 -7.20 -6.01 13.51
C THR A 87 -7.41 -4.71 12.74
N ALA A 88 -8.47 -4.64 11.93
CA ALA A 88 -8.90 -3.40 11.28
C ALA A 88 -9.24 -2.30 12.31
N GLY A 89 -8.96 -1.06 11.96
CA GLY A 89 -9.15 0.11 12.83
C GLY A 89 -8.10 0.26 13.94
N LYS A 90 -7.24 -0.74 14.17
CA LYS A 90 -6.17 -0.66 15.17
C LYS A 90 -4.90 -0.04 14.58
N THR A 91 -4.23 0.77 15.38
CA THR A 91 -2.90 1.33 15.06
C THR A 91 -1.80 0.37 15.48
N TYR A 92 -0.85 0.15 14.58
CA TYR A 92 0.36 -0.63 14.81
C TYR A 92 1.60 0.21 14.51
N TYR A 93 2.72 -0.22 15.05
CA TYR A 93 4.00 0.45 14.93
C TYR A 93 5.02 -0.53 14.34
N ILE A 94 5.72 -0.10 13.30
CA ILE A 94 6.87 -0.83 12.75
C ILE A 94 8.12 -0.18 13.29
N GLY A 95 8.97 -1.00 13.90
CA GLY A 95 10.19 -0.59 14.55
C GLY A 95 11.41 -1.39 14.13
N ALA A 96 12.57 -0.92 14.55
CA ALA A 96 13.80 -1.67 14.50
C ALA A 96 14.46 -1.71 15.89
N LEU A 97 15.17 -2.79 16.18
CA LEU A 97 15.93 -3.03 17.40
C LEU A 97 17.37 -3.38 17.02
N ALA A 98 18.32 -2.52 17.40
CA ALA A 98 19.74 -2.78 17.19
C ALA A 98 20.24 -3.93 18.08
N ASP A 99 21.15 -4.76 17.56
CA ASP A 99 21.67 -5.96 18.22
C ASP A 99 20.58 -6.77 18.93
N TYR A 100 19.53 -7.15 18.20
CA TYR A 100 18.36 -7.80 18.81
C TYR A 100 18.72 -9.12 19.53
N THR A 101 19.88 -9.70 19.22
CA THR A 101 20.42 -10.93 19.84
C THR A 101 21.23 -10.70 21.12
N GLY A 102 21.56 -9.45 21.46
CA GLY A 102 22.41 -9.11 22.61
C GLY A 102 23.84 -9.67 22.50
N ARG A 103 24.42 -9.67 21.29
CA ARG A 103 25.78 -10.19 21.04
C ARG A 103 26.88 -9.23 21.46
N VAL A 104 26.60 -7.94 21.40
CA VAL A 104 27.53 -6.87 21.74
C VAL A 104 27.14 -6.40 23.14
N SER A 105 28.07 -6.47 24.09
CA SER A 105 27.84 -5.85 25.41
C SER A 105 27.99 -4.34 25.31
N GLU A 106 26.95 -3.62 25.70
CA GLU A 106 26.85 -2.19 25.48
C GLU A 106 27.02 -1.40 26.79
N SER A 107 27.12 -0.07 26.68
CA SER A 107 26.98 0.81 27.85
C SER A 107 25.52 1.04 28.25
N ASN A 108 24.58 0.85 27.31
CA ASN A 108 23.15 0.98 27.56
C ASN A 108 22.39 0.00 26.65
N GLU A 109 21.82 -1.05 27.24
CA GLU A 109 21.03 -2.06 26.51
C GLU A 109 19.58 -1.59 26.25
N GLY A 110 19.17 -0.48 26.86
CA GLY A 110 17.78 -0.01 26.87
C GLY A 110 17.44 1.02 25.79
N ASN A 111 18.39 1.42 24.94
CA ASN A 111 18.20 2.47 23.94
C ASN A 111 18.30 1.97 22.48
N ASN A 112 18.28 0.65 22.31
CA ASN A 112 18.49 -0.01 21.02
C ASN A 112 17.25 0.08 20.10
N GLY A 113 16.05 0.25 20.65
CA GLY A 113 14.77 0.21 19.94
C GLY A 113 14.28 1.57 19.44
N ARG A 114 13.69 1.62 18.24
CA ARG A 114 13.05 2.84 17.71
C ARG A 114 11.89 2.54 16.77
N VAL A 115 10.80 3.29 16.92
CA VAL A 115 9.69 3.32 15.94
C VAL A 115 10.17 3.98 14.64
N LEU A 116 9.90 3.31 13.52
CA LEU A 116 10.20 3.81 12.18
C LEU A 116 8.96 4.38 11.49
N LYS A 117 7.79 3.79 11.76
CA LYS A 117 6.49 4.23 11.24
C LYS A 117 5.35 3.70 12.10
N SER A 118 4.27 4.46 12.21
CA SER A 118 2.96 3.96 12.64
C SER A 118 1.98 3.93 11.46
N PHE A 119 1.00 3.04 11.52
CA PHE A 119 -0.09 2.98 10.56
C PHE A 119 -1.35 2.40 11.22
N THR A 120 -2.51 2.81 10.73
CA THR A 120 -3.81 2.23 11.13
C THR A 120 -4.26 1.29 10.04
N VAL A 121 -4.57 0.05 10.42
CA VAL A 121 -5.04 -0.96 9.48
C VAL A 121 -6.43 -0.56 9.00
N GLN A 122 -6.58 -0.39 7.68
CA GLN A 122 -7.89 -0.10 7.12
C GLN A 122 -8.75 -1.37 7.12
N ALA A 123 -10.03 -1.22 7.46
CA ALA A 123 -11.00 -2.28 7.18
C ALA A 123 -11.15 -2.41 5.66
N PRO A 124 -11.36 -3.63 5.13
CA PRO A 124 -11.89 -3.77 3.79
C PRO A 124 -13.18 -2.95 3.70
N ASP A 125 -13.25 -2.01 2.75
CA ASP A 125 -14.48 -1.27 2.48
C ASP A 125 -15.44 -2.20 1.73
N LEU A 126 -16.41 -2.75 2.47
CA LEU A 126 -17.39 -3.68 1.94
C LEU A 126 -18.71 -2.94 1.75
N VAL A 127 -18.93 -2.44 0.54
CA VAL A 127 -20.21 -1.82 0.17
C VAL A 127 -21.15 -2.90 -0.35
N VAL A 128 -22.37 -2.98 0.20
CA VAL A 128 -23.41 -3.85 -0.39
C VAL A 128 -23.97 -3.11 -1.59
N THR A 129 -23.50 -3.47 -2.78
CA THR A 129 -23.86 -2.81 -4.04
C THR A 129 -25.25 -3.21 -4.52
N SER A 130 -25.64 -4.46 -4.27
CA SER A 130 -26.96 -4.99 -4.62
C SER A 130 -27.35 -6.15 -3.73
N GLY A 131 -28.66 -6.32 -3.54
CA GLY A 131 -29.23 -7.43 -2.80
C GLY A 131 -30.50 -7.92 -3.45
N ASP A 132 -30.62 -9.23 -3.61
CA ASP A 132 -31.80 -9.88 -4.16
C ASP A 132 -32.59 -10.56 -3.04
N VAL A 133 -33.89 -10.27 -2.99
CA VAL A 133 -34.84 -10.96 -2.13
C VAL A 133 -35.69 -11.89 -2.98
N THR A 134 -35.64 -13.18 -2.67
CA THR A 134 -36.44 -14.21 -3.35
C THR A 134 -37.30 -14.97 -2.34
N GLY A 135 -38.52 -15.35 -2.71
CA GLY A 135 -39.41 -16.12 -1.84
C GLY A 135 -40.84 -15.59 -1.84
N ASN A 136 -41.65 -16.05 -0.89
CA ASN A 136 -43.03 -15.61 -0.76
C ASN A 136 -43.07 -14.28 0.01
N LEU A 137 -43.41 -13.19 -0.68
CA LEU A 137 -43.50 -11.83 -0.12
C LEU A 137 -44.85 -11.55 0.59
N GLN A 138 -45.72 -12.55 0.74
CA GLN A 138 -46.98 -12.42 1.47
C GLN A 138 -46.79 -12.54 2.99
N ALA A 139 -47.78 -12.07 3.76
CA ALA A 139 -47.79 -12.17 5.22
C ALA A 139 -47.65 -13.64 5.67
N GLY A 140 -46.64 -13.92 6.50
CA GLY A 140 -46.30 -15.29 6.94
C GLY A 140 -45.43 -16.08 5.96
N GLY A 141 -45.11 -15.53 4.78
CA GLY A 141 -44.21 -16.12 3.80
C GLY A 141 -42.74 -16.05 4.21
N ARG A 142 -41.95 -17.07 3.81
CA ARG A 142 -40.50 -17.11 4.06
C ARG A 142 -39.74 -16.56 2.86
N VAL A 143 -38.85 -15.61 3.12
CA VAL A 143 -37.97 -15.00 2.12
C VAL A 143 -36.50 -15.38 2.37
N ARG A 144 -35.69 -15.32 1.31
CA ARG A 144 -34.23 -15.42 1.34
C ARG A 144 -33.66 -14.13 0.76
N ALA A 145 -32.81 -13.46 1.53
CA ALA A 145 -32.00 -12.34 1.05
C ALA A 145 -30.58 -12.83 0.73
N LYS A 146 -30.06 -12.44 -0.43
CA LYS A 146 -28.64 -12.57 -0.78
C LYS A 146 -28.09 -11.17 -1.01
N ALA A 147 -26.98 -10.85 -0.39
CA ALA A 147 -26.23 -9.61 -0.66
C ALA A 147 -24.97 -9.96 -1.46
N THR A 148 -24.66 -9.15 -2.47
CA THR A 148 -23.44 -9.27 -3.27
C THR A 148 -22.62 -8.00 -3.13
N ASN A 149 -21.30 -8.14 -3.10
CA ASN A 149 -20.37 -7.04 -3.00
C ASN A 149 -19.56 -6.97 -4.30
N TYR A 150 -19.77 -5.93 -5.10
CA TYR A 150 -19.07 -5.67 -6.36
C TYR A 150 -18.47 -4.27 -6.33
N LEU A 151 -17.17 -4.18 -6.63
CA LEU A 151 -16.49 -2.91 -6.91
C LEU A 151 -17.10 -2.32 -8.20
N GLU A 152 -17.64 -1.11 -8.10
CA GLU A 152 -18.55 -0.47 -9.09
C GLU A 152 -18.00 -0.46 -10.53
N GLU A 153 -16.68 -0.51 -10.74
CA GLU A 153 -16.04 -0.41 -12.06
C GLU A 153 -16.29 -1.61 -13.01
N LEU A 154 -16.70 -2.78 -12.52
CA LEU A 154 -16.86 -3.98 -13.36
C LEU A 154 -18.27 -4.18 -13.90
N GLU A 155 -19.28 -3.49 -13.36
CA GLU A 155 -20.66 -3.63 -13.82
C GLU A 155 -20.92 -2.82 -15.09
N ASP A 156 -20.38 -1.61 -15.20
CA ASP A 156 -20.46 -0.79 -16.41
C ASP A 156 -19.85 -1.49 -17.64
N LEU A 157 -18.76 -2.24 -17.44
CA LEU A 157 -18.10 -3.02 -18.48
C LEU A 157 -18.89 -4.26 -18.90
N LYS A 158 -19.58 -4.92 -17.97
CA LYS A 158 -20.44 -6.08 -18.27
C LYS A 158 -21.75 -5.65 -18.93
N VAL A 159 -22.31 -4.53 -18.50
CA VAL A 159 -23.48 -3.90 -19.15
C VAL A 159 -23.10 -3.47 -20.56
N ALA A 160 -21.95 -2.82 -20.76
CA ALA A 160 -21.45 -2.47 -22.08
C ALA A 160 -21.20 -3.70 -22.97
N LEU A 161 -20.61 -4.77 -22.43
CA LEU A 161 -20.37 -6.02 -23.16
C LEU A 161 -21.66 -6.76 -23.52
N ASN A 162 -22.66 -6.76 -22.64
CA ASN A 162 -23.96 -7.39 -22.89
C ASN A 162 -24.78 -6.60 -23.92
N ARG A 163 -24.67 -5.26 -23.93
CA ARG A 163 -25.26 -4.42 -24.98
C ARG A 163 -24.55 -4.60 -26.33
N LEU A 164 -23.23 -4.87 -26.32
CA LEU A 164 -22.48 -5.24 -27.53
C LEU A 164 -22.92 -6.59 -28.14
N ASN A 165 -23.49 -7.48 -27.32
CA ASN A 165 -23.90 -8.82 -27.72
C ASN A 165 -25.42 -8.97 -27.90
N ASP A 166 -26.18 -7.88 -27.78
CA ASP A 166 -27.63 -7.88 -28.00
C ASP A 166 -27.94 -7.55 -29.47
N PRO A 167 -28.44 -8.52 -30.26
CA PRO A 167 -28.76 -8.30 -31.67
C PRO A 167 -30.01 -7.43 -31.89
N THR A 168 -30.70 -6.98 -30.84
CA THR A 168 -31.90 -6.13 -30.91
C THR A 168 -31.65 -4.65 -30.57
N ASP A 169 -30.47 -4.28 -30.06
CA ASP A 169 -30.12 -2.87 -29.83
C ASP A 169 -29.64 -2.24 -31.15
N ALA A 170 -30.51 -1.44 -31.77
CA ALA A 170 -30.29 -0.92 -33.11
C ALA A 170 -29.13 0.10 -33.15
N MET A 171 -28.05 -0.27 -33.84
CA MET A 171 -27.11 0.63 -34.53
C MET A 171 -26.40 1.68 -33.66
N ILE A 172 -25.39 1.25 -32.88
CA ILE A 172 -24.20 2.10 -32.69
C ILE A 172 -23.35 1.94 -33.95
N SER A 173 -22.98 3.03 -34.61
CA SER A 173 -22.24 2.94 -35.86
C SER A 173 -20.90 2.20 -35.66
N LEU A 174 -20.45 1.45 -36.67
CA LEU A 174 -19.17 0.73 -36.64
C LEU A 174 -17.97 1.67 -36.37
N GLU A 175 -18.14 2.98 -36.62
CA GLU A 175 -17.18 4.03 -36.30
C GLU A 175 -17.18 4.43 -34.82
N GLU A 176 -18.34 4.46 -34.15
CA GLU A 176 -18.45 4.70 -32.70
C GLU A 176 -17.95 3.48 -31.91
N MET A 177 -18.20 2.26 -32.38
CA MET A 177 -17.65 1.02 -31.78
C MET A 177 -16.11 0.98 -31.81
N ARG A 178 -15.49 1.47 -32.90
CA ARG A 178 -14.02 1.53 -33.04
C ARG A 178 -13.38 2.59 -32.13
N ALA A 179 -14.11 3.65 -31.80
CA ALA A 179 -13.64 4.69 -30.89
C ALA A 179 -13.57 4.19 -29.43
N GLU A 180 -14.55 3.40 -28.98
CA GLU A 180 -14.60 2.89 -27.60
C GLU A 180 -13.63 1.73 -27.34
N VAL A 181 -13.48 0.79 -28.29
CA VAL A 181 -12.44 -0.25 -28.19
C VAL A 181 -11.02 0.33 -28.32
N GLY A 182 -10.86 1.41 -29.09
CA GLY A 182 -9.61 2.17 -29.19
C GLY A 182 -9.22 2.89 -27.90
N LEU A 183 -10.21 3.40 -27.15
CA LEU A 183 -10.02 3.97 -25.80
C LEU A 183 -9.62 2.89 -24.79
N TRP A 184 -10.18 1.68 -24.90
CA TRP A 184 -9.85 0.54 -24.06
C TRP A 184 -8.39 0.06 -24.24
N ASN A 185 -7.92 -0.01 -25.49
CA ASN A 185 -6.52 -0.33 -25.79
C ASN A 185 -5.55 0.78 -25.33
N ARG A 186 -5.96 2.07 -25.41
CA ARG A 186 -5.17 3.18 -24.83
C ARG A 186 -5.11 3.14 -23.30
N LEU A 187 -6.18 2.75 -22.62
CA LEU A 187 -6.19 2.60 -21.15
C LEU A 187 -5.34 1.40 -20.69
N GLN A 188 -5.31 0.31 -21.46
CA GLN A 188 -4.38 -0.81 -21.23
C GLN A 188 -2.90 -0.39 -21.38
N GLU A 189 -2.58 0.49 -22.33
CA GLU A 189 -1.22 1.04 -22.52
C GLU A 189 -0.78 2.01 -21.41
N ILE A 190 -1.72 2.76 -20.81
CA ILE A 190 -1.48 3.63 -19.64
C ILE A 190 -1.24 2.81 -18.37
N ARG A 191 -1.87 1.63 -18.27
CA ARG A 191 -1.78 0.73 -17.12
C ARG A 191 -0.50 -0.12 -17.09
N ASN A 192 0.32 -0.09 -18.14
CA ASN A 192 1.60 -0.80 -18.19
C ASN A 192 2.80 0.16 -17.96
N PRO A 193 3.47 0.13 -16.79
CA PRO A 193 4.59 1.04 -16.48
C PRO A 193 5.86 0.79 -17.31
N ARG A 194 5.83 -0.11 -18.30
CA ARG A 194 6.93 -0.38 -19.25
C ARG A 194 6.70 0.19 -20.66
N SER A 195 5.63 0.96 -20.91
CA SER A 195 5.39 1.55 -22.24
C SER A 195 6.26 2.81 -22.49
N PRO A 196 6.95 2.96 -23.65
CA PRO A 196 7.94 4.04 -23.87
C PRO A 196 7.35 5.46 -23.96
N LYS A 197 6.02 5.61 -23.97
CA LYS A 197 5.32 6.89 -24.23
C LYS A 197 4.77 7.58 -22.97
N ALA A 198 4.95 7.00 -21.78
CA ALA A 198 4.52 7.60 -20.53
C ALA A 198 5.47 8.72 -20.06
N ARG A 199 5.56 9.84 -20.80
CA ARG A 199 5.99 11.13 -20.25
C ARG A 199 4.78 12.07 -20.27
N PRO A 200 4.47 12.77 -19.16
CA PRO A 200 3.28 13.61 -19.12
C PRO A 200 3.55 14.87 -19.93
N ASP A 201 2.81 15.05 -21.02
CA ASP A 201 2.80 16.35 -21.71
C ASP A 201 1.88 17.30 -20.94
N ARG A 202 2.40 18.50 -20.68
CA ARG A 202 1.73 19.51 -19.87
C ARG A 202 0.64 20.17 -20.69
N GLY A 203 -0.60 20.10 -20.22
CA GLY A 203 -1.58 21.16 -20.43
C GLY A 203 -2.85 20.75 -21.15
N ARG A 204 -3.97 20.90 -20.44
CA ARG A 204 -5.09 21.82 -20.72
C ARG A 204 -6.32 21.28 -20.01
N ALA A 205 -6.72 21.97 -18.95
CA ALA A 205 -8.01 21.77 -18.32
C ALA A 205 -9.10 22.36 -19.25
N CYS A 206 -10.07 21.54 -19.65
CA CYS A 206 -11.35 22.03 -20.16
C CYS A 206 -12.39 21.79 -19.07
N VAL A 207 -12.88 22.87 -18.47
CA VAL A 207 -14.08 22.88 -17.64
C VAL A 207 -15.28 22.94 -18.59
N VAL A 208 -16.19 21.98 -18.48
CA VAL A 208 -17.46 22.01 -19.22
C VAL A 208 -18.57 22.36 -18.23
N GLN A 209 -19.20 23.52 -18.39
CA GLN A 209 -20.45 23.85 -17.69
C GLN A 209 -21.64 23.33 -18.48
N ALA A 210 -22.63 22.82 -17.74
CA ALA A 210 -23.86 22.24 -18.28
C ALA A 210 -24.76 23.29 -18.95
N GLY A 211 -25.20 22.99 -20.16
CA GLY A 211 -26.18 23.79 -20.90
C GLY A 211 -26.15 23.45 -22.39
N GLY A 212 -27.23 22.86 -22.91
CA GLY A 212 -27.32 22.32 -24.25
C GLY A 212 -27.02 23.32 -25.39
N GLY A 213 -26.27 22.82 -26.38
CA GLY A 213 -25.96 23.54 -27.62
C GLY A 213 -24.59 23.15 -28.15
N THR A 214 -24.52 22.19 -29.08
CA THR A 214 -23.27 21.79 -29.73
C THR A 214 -22.73 22.92 -30.60
N SER A 215 -21.56 23.45 -30.26
CA SER A 215 -20.73 24.24 -31.19
C SER A 215 -19.30 23.68 -31.17
N PRO A 216 -18.68 23.43 -32.33
CA PRO A 216 -17.35 22.83 -32.41
C PRO A 216 -16.27 23.84 -32.00
N CYS A 217 -15.32 23.40 -31.18
CA CYS A 217 -14.15 24.19 -30.80
C CYS A 217 -13.32 24.56 -32.04
N ARG A 218 -13.27 25.86 -32.40
CA ARG A 218 -12.30 26.38 -33.36
C ARG A 218 -10.91 26.43 -32.73
N ASN A 219 -9.91 25.90 -33.44
CA ASN A 219 -8.50 26.13 -33.14
C ASN A 219 -8.15 27.62 -33.29
N ARG A 220 -7.64 28.26 -32.22
CA ARG A 220 -6.86 29.49 -32.36
C ARG A 220 -5.49 29.10 -32.93
N LYS A 221 -5.26 29.50 -34.18
CA LYS A 221 -3.91 29.55 -34.75
C LYS A 221 -3.13 30.66 -34.05
N ASN A 222 -1.87 30.32 -33.77
CA ASN A 222 -0.73 31.11 -33.29
C ASN A 222 -0.82 31.65 -31.86
#